data_AF-A0A7G7XD30-F1
#
_entry.id   AF-A0A7G7XD30-F1
#
_cell.length_a   1.000
_cell.length_b   1.000
_cell.length_c   1.000
_cell.angle_alpha   90.00
_cell.angle_beta   90.00
_cell.angle_gamma   90.00
#
_symmetry.space_group_name_H-M   'P 1'
#
loop_
_entity.id
_entity.type
_entity.pdbx_description
1 polymer ?
#
loop_
_entity_poly.entity_id
_entity_poly.type
_entity_poly.pdbx_seq_one_letter_code
_entity_poly.pdbx_strand_id
1 'polypeptide(L)' 'MTHTVEFAPEALEQLTTLYRYIATAASPGIAQRYTDAIVSHCQALQTFPHQPLKTAGTSAP' A
#
# COMPACT_ATOMS: atom_id res chain seq x y z
N MET A 1 17.05 -9.23 6.74
CA MET A 1 16.08 -8.80 7.76
C MET A 1 14.79 -8.43 7.02
N THR A 2 13.84 -9.35 6.93
CA THR A 2 12.56 -9.14 6.26
C THR A 2 11.61 -8.46 7.24
N HIS A 3 11.45 -7.14 7.13
CA HIS A 3 10.36 -6.43 7.79
C HIS A 3 9.06 -6.81 7.06
N THR A 4 8.31 -7.76 7.63
CA THR A 4 6.99 -8.13 7.13
C THR A 4 6.06 -6.95 7.37
N VAL A 5 5.67 -6.29 6.28
CA VAL A 5 4.63 -5.26 6.36
C VAL A 5 3.32 -5.98 6.62
N GLU A 6 2.76 -5.80 7.81
CA GLU A 6 1.42 -6.27 8.13
C GLU A 6 0.41 -5.22 7.67
N PHE A 7 -0.29 -5.52 6.59
CA PHE A 7 -1.39 -4.70 6.12
C PHE A 7 -2.67 -5.07 6.88
N ALA A 8 -3.46 -4.06 7.25
CA ALA A 8 -4.81 -4.27 7.75
C ALA A 8 -5.66 -5.02 6.70
N PRO A 9 -6.67 -5.81 7.11
CA PRO A 9 -7.52 -6.56 6.20
C PRO A 9 -8.23 -5.67 5.16
N GLU A 10 -8.74 -4.50 5.55
CA GLU A 10 -9.25 -3.48 4.60
C GLU A 10 -8.22 -3.07 3.54
N ALA A 11 -6.95 -2.90 3.91
CA ALA A 11 -5.90 -2.50 2.98
C ALA A 11 -5.59 -3.62 1.96
N LEU A 12 -5.67 -4.88 2.39
CA LEU A 12 -5.54 -6.04 1.50
C LEU A 12 -6.70 -6.13 0.49
N GLU A 13 -7.93 -5.88 0.92
CA GLU A 13 -9.11 -5.79 0.05
C GLU A 13 -8.96 -4.69 -1.01
N GLN A 14 -8.49 -3.51 -0.58
CA GLN A 14 -8.23 -2.38 -1.47
C GLN A 14 -7.11 -2.70 -2.48
N LEU A 15 -5.99 -3.27 -2.04
CA LEU A 15 -4.89 -3.70 -2.90
C LEU A 15 -5.35 -4.76 -3.90
N THR A 16 -6.17 -5.73 -3.47
CA THR A 16 -6.68 -6.80 -4.33
C THR A 16 -7.64 -6.26 -5.39
N THR A 17 -8.46 -5.28 -5.03
CA THR A 17 -9.36 -4.59 -5.97
C THR A 17 -8.57 -3.80 -6.99
N LEU A 18 -7.55 -3.05 -6.55
CA LEU A 18 -6.66 -2.29 -7.42
C LEU A 18 -5.87 -3.21 -8.35
N TYR A 19 -5.34 -4.32 -7.83
CA TYR A 19 -4.63 -5.33 -8.62
C TYR A 19 -5.52 -5.88 -9.72
N ARG A 20 -6.76 -6.29 -9.42
CA ARG A 20 -7.70 -6.81 -10.42
C ARG A 20 -8.05 -5.76 -11.47
N TYR A 21 -8.25 -4.51 -11.07
CA TYR A 21 -8.52 -3.41 -11.99
C TYR A 21 -7.36 -3.19 -12.97
N ILE A 22 -6.12 -3.08 -12.47
CA ILE A 22 -4.93 -2.86 -13.29
C ILE A 22 -4.61 -4.10 -14.15
N ALA A 23 -4.81 -5.31 -13.62
CA ALA A 23 -4.59 -6.54 -14.36
C ALA A 23 -5.54 -6.66 -15.56
N THR A 24 -6.78 -6.18 -15.40
CA THR A 24 -7.78 -6.14 -16.46
C THR A 24 -7.51 -5.02 -17.47
N ALA A 25 -7.09 -3.83 -17.00
CA ALA A 25 -6.92 -2.66 -17.85
C ALA A 25 -5.56 -2.58 -18.59
N ALA A 26 -4.47 -3.10 -17.98
CA ALA A 26 -3.12 -2.94 -18.50
C ALA A 26 -2.40 -4.28 -18.70
N SER A 27 -2.20 -5.04 -17.62
CA SER A 27 -1.68 -6.42 -17.62
C SER A 27 -1.34 -6.86 -16.20
N PRO A 28 -1.32 -8.18 -15.93
CA PRO A 28 -0.91 -8.72 -14.62
C PRO A 28 0.51 -8.29 -14.20
N GLY A 29 1.43 -8.16 -15.16
CA GLY A 29 2.81 -7.74 -14.88
C GLY A 29 2.92 -6.29 -14.38
N ILE A 30 2.11 -5.38 -14.94
CA ILE A 30 2.02 -3.99 -14.47
C ILE A 30 1.39 -3.96 -13.08
N ALA A 31 0.30 -4.71 -12.86
CA ALA A 31 -0.37 -4.79 -11.57
C ALA A 31 0.57 -5.28 -10.46
N GLN A 32 1.38 -6.31 -10.72
CA GLN A 32 2.37 -6.81 -9.76
C GLN A 32 3.41 -5.73 -9.41
N ARG A 33 4.02 -5.08 -10.41
CA ARG A 33 5.02 -4.01 -10.16
C ARG A 33 4.43 -2.84 -9.39
N TYR A 34 3.17 -2.51 -9.63
CA TYR A 34 2.48 -1.42 -8.93
C TYR A 34 2.25 -1.77 -7.45
N THR A 35 1.79 -2.99 -7.19
CA THR A 35 1.57 -3.50 -5.83
C THR A 35 2.88 -3.57 -5.05
N ASP A 36 3.96 -4.04 -5.71
CA ASP A 36 5.31 -4.11 -5.14
C ASP A 36 5.87 -2.72 -4.78
N ALA A 37 5.65 -1.72 -5.65
CA ALA A 37 6.03 -0.34 -5.39
C ALA A 37 5.30 0.25 -4.17
N ILE A 38 4.02 -0.08 -3.96
CA ILE A 38 3.25 0.34 -2.78
C ILE A 38 3.85 -0.27 -1.51
N VAL A 39 4.15 -1.57 -1.52
CA VAL A 39 4.78 -2.25 -0.38
C VAL A 39 6.15 -1.64 -0.08
N SER A 40 6.97 -1.41 -1.10
CA SER A 40 8.28 -0.76 -0.96
C SER A 40 8.17 0.65 -0.39
N HIS A 41 7.16 1.43 -0.82
CA HIS A 41 6.90 2.76 -0.27
C HIS A 41 6.50 2.71 1.21
N CYS A 42 5.63 1.77 1.60
CA CYS A 42 5.26 1.54 3.00
C CYS A 42 6.47 1.11 3.86
N GLN A 43 7.39 0.31 3.32
CA GLN A 43 8.64 -0.06 4.00
C GLN A 43 9.60 1.14 4.15
N ALA A 44 9.69 1.99 3.12
CA ALA A 44 10.51 3.21 3.17
C ALA A 44 9.97 4.21 4.19
N LEU A 45 8.64 4.35 4.31
CA LEU A 45 7.98 5.16 5.33
C LEU A 45 8.28 4.68 6.76
N GLN A 46 8.32 3.35 6.99
CA GLN A 46 8.74 2.78 8.27
C GLN A 46 10.22 3.08 8.60
N THR A 47 11.07 3.23 7.58
CA THR A 47 12.50 3.54 7.74
C THR A 47 12.73 5.03 8.04
N PHE A 48 11.81 5.90 7.63
CA PHE A 48 11.87 7.35 7.85
C PHE A 48 10.62 7.86 8.57
N PRO A 49 10.49 7.63 9.89
CA PRO A 49 9.34 8.09 10.68
C PRO A 49 9.19 9.62 10.79
N HIS A 50 10.09 10.41 10.18
CA HIS A 50 10.12 11.87 10.26
C HIS A 50 9.37 12.62 9.15
N GLN A 51 8.65 11.93 8.25
CA GLN A 51 7.67 12.59 7.38
C GLN A 51 6.26 12.27 7.86
N PRO A 52 5.74 12.96 8.90
CA PRO A 52 4.33 12.94 9.17
C PRO A 52 3.63 13.58 7.96
N LEU A 53 3.01 12.77 7.11
CA LEU A 53 1.86 13.24 6.36
C LEU A 53 0.80 13.56 7.41
N LYS A 54 0.75 14.83 7.82
CA LYS A 54 -0.29 15.40 8.67
C LYS A 54 -1.61 15.33 7.91
N THR A 55 -2.26 14.18 7.92
CA THR A 55 -3.70 14.10 7.66
C THR A 55 -4.40 14.65 8.89
N ALA A 56 -4.62 15.96 8.89
CA ALA A 56 -5.64 16.54 9.74
C ALA A 56 -7.00 16.00 9.28
N GLY A 57 -7.70 15.29 10.17
CA GLY A 57 -9.09 14.89 9.91
C GLY A 57 -9.58 13.76 10.81
N THR A 58 -10.16 14.13 11.95
CA THR A 58 -11.39 13.49 12.51
C THR A 58 -11.19 12.14 13.21
N SER A 59 -10.94 12.11 14.53
CA SER A 59 -11.95 11.84 15.60
C SER A 59 -13.16 11.02 15.12
N ALA A 60 -13.48 9.85 15.66
CA ALA A 60 -14.08 9.66 16.99
C ALA A 60 -14.71 8.24 17.02
N PRO A 61 -15.45 7.90 18.09
CA PRO A 61 -15.02 7.42 19.41
C PRO A 61 -15.03 5.88 19.53
#